data_AF-A0A6N9AH21-F1
#
_entry.id   AF-A0A6N9AH21-F1
#
_cell.length_a   1.000
_cell.length_b   1.000
_cell.length_c   1.000
_cell.angle_alpha   90.00
_cell.angle_beta   90.00
_cell.angle_gamma   90.00
#
_symmetry.space_group_name_H-M   'P 1'
#
loop_
_entity.id
_entity.type
_entity.pdbx_description
1 polymer ?
#
loop_
_entity_poly.entity_id
_entity_poly.type
_entity_poly.pdbx_seq_one_letter_code
_entity_poly.pdbx_strand_id
1 'polypeptide(L)'
;MIKRTRNLIKSSLSGFGAGIVVFIGIILTLPVPSTLQTPMGGVPQGSFAVVDVTVFDGEVFREWWVVWIENGQVRQVGHGLDLPDNFPRRDGHDHTQIPGLIDAHVHTIGTTLSDALRFGVTAVLDQFTDPILVATKQSARQYVSTSHFDRHTHITSR
;
A
#
# COMPACT_ATOMS: atom_id res chain seq x y z
N MET A 1 31.73 -58.71 39.11
CA MET A 1 30.36 -58.79 38.57
C MET A 1 30.05 -57.50 37.80
N ILE A 2 30.64 -57.40 36.60
CA ILE A 2 30.77 -56.20 35.76
C ILE A 2 30.05 -56.54 34.46
N LYS A 3 28.83 -56.01 34.22
CA LYS A 3 28.23 -55.92 32.86
C LYS A 3 26.82 -55.29 32.78
N ARG A 4 26.08 -55.07 33.88
CA ARG A 4 24.64 -54.76 33.78
C ARG A 4 24.25 -53.27 33.73
N THR A 5 25.16 -52.33 33.96
CA THR A 5 24.80 -50.90 34.15
C THR A 5 25.24 -49.97 33.00
N ARG A 6 25.71 -50.50 31.86
CA ARG A 6 26.14 -49.68 30.69
C ARG A 6 25.04 -49.47 29.64
N ASN A 7 23.90 -50.14 29.76
CA ASN A 7 22.83 -50.09 28.74
C ASN A 7 21.76 -49.02 28.99
N LEU A 8 21.69 -48.43 30.18
CA LEU A 8 20.64 -47.46 30.53
C LEU A 8 20.96 -46.01 30.17
N ILE A 9 22.21 -45.69 29.83
CA ILE A 9 22.62 -44.32 29.44
C ILE A 9 22.52 -44.11 27.91
N LYS A 10 22.47 -45.19 27.11
CA LYS A 10 22.45 -45.09 25.64
C LYS A 10 21.06 -44.82 25.05
N SER A 11 19.96 -45.03 25.78
CA SER A 11 18.60 -44.86 25.25
C SER A 11 18.02 -43.45 25.41
N SER A 12 18.64 -42.58 26.22
CA SER A 12 18.13 -41.23 26.49
C SER A 12 18.72 -40.17 25.54
N LEU A 13 19.94 -40.39 25.03
CA LEU A 13 20.58 -39.44 24.10
C LEU A 13 20.12 -39.61 22.64
N SER A 14 19.60 -40.79 22.27
CA SER A 14 19.06 -41.06 20.93
C SER A 14 17.66 -40.48 20.69
N GLY A 15 16.87 -40.27 21.74
CA GLY A 15 15.52 -39.71 21.63
C GLY A 15 15.52 -38.22 21.25
N PHE A 16 16.45 -37.44 21.80
CA PHE A 16 16.60 -36.02 21.47
C PHE A 16 17.09 -35.80 20.04
N GLY A 17 18.05 -36.61 19.57
CA GLY A 17 18.53 -36.53 18.18
C GLY A 17 17.44 -36.87 17.16
N ALA A 18 16.64 -37.91 17.42
CA ALA A 18 15.51 -38.27 16.56
C ALA A 18 14.41 -37.19 16.54
N GLY A 19 14.10 -36.58 17.70
CA GLY A 19 13.14 -35.49 17.79
C GLY A 19 13.56 -34.25 16.99
N ILE A 20 14.85 -33.88 17.02
CA ILE A 20 15.38 -32.74 16.25
C ILE A 20 15.31 -33.00 14.74
N VAL A 21 15.66 -34.20 14.27
CA VAL A 21 15.61 -34.54 12.84
C VAL A 21 14.17 -34.52 12.31
N VAL A 22 13.22 -35.03 13.08
CA VAL A 22 11.79 -34.98 12.71
C VAL A 22 11.28 -33.54 12.70
N PHE A 23 11.64 -32.73 13.69
CA PHE A 23 11.23 -31.33 13.76
C PHE A 23 11.80 -30.49 12.60
N ILE A 24 13.08 -30.68 12.25
CA ILE A 24 13.70 -30.05 11.08
C ILE A 24 13.02 -30.54 9.79
N GLY A 25 12.76 -31.84 9.67
CA GLY A 25 12.01 -32.40 8.53
C GLY A 25 10.64 -31.77 8.37
N ILE A 26 9.89 -31.57 9.46
CA ILE A 26 8.58 -30.91 9.45
C ILE A 26 8.73 -29.45 8.98
N ILE A 27 9.69 -28.70 9.52
CA ILE A 27 9.96 -27.30 9.09
C ILE A 27 10.29 -27.24 7.60
N LEU A 28 11.08 -28.19 7.08
CA LEU A 28 11.45 -28.24 5.66
C LEU A 28 10.27 -28.63 4.75
N THR A 29 9.23 -29.28 5.28
CA THR A 29 7.99 -29.60 4.56
C THR A 29 6.90 -28.53 4.71
N LEU A 30 7.10 -27.52 5.57
CA LEU A 30 6.16 -26.42 5.66
C LEU A 30 6.14 -25.67 4.32
N PRO A 31 4.95 -25.36 3.78
CA PRO A 31 4.86 -24.52 2.60
C PRO A 31 5.47 -23.16 2.94
N VAL A 32 6.58 -22.84 2.28
CA VAL A 32 7.15 -21.50 2.33
C VAL A 32 6.07 -20.56 1.82
N PRO A 33 5.64 -19.53 2.57
CA PRO A 33 4.73 -18.54 2.02
C PRO A 33 5.41 -18.01 0.77
N SER A 34 4.72 -18.07 -0.37
CA SER A 34 5.18 -17.42 -1.58
C SER A 34 5.26 -15.93 -1.24
N THR A 35 6.42 -15.48 -0.78
CA THR A 35 6.74 -14.07 -0.74
C THR A 35 6.51 -13.61 -2.16
N LEU A 36 5.66 -12.59 -2.27
CA LEU A 36 5.36 -11.85 -3.48
C LEU A 36 6.61 -11.88 -4.35
N GLN A 37 6.54 -12.58 -5.50
CA GLN A 37 7.56 -12.46 -6.51
C GLN A 37 7.62 -10.98 -6.84
N THR A 38 8.54 -10.23 -6.24
CA THR A 38 8.89 -8.90 -6.71
C THR A 38 9.35 -9.16 -8.14
N PRO A 39 8.60 -8.70 -9.16
CA PRO A 39 9.06 -8.84 -10.53
C PRO A 39 10.44 -8.21 -10.55
N MET A 40 11.45 -8.94 -10.99
CA MET A 40 12.78 -8.37 -11.21
C MET A 40 12.59 -7.14 -12.10
N GLY A 41 12.78 -5.94 -11.53
CA GLY A 41 12.66 -4.67 -12.24
C GLY A 41 11.25 -4.06 -12.38
N GLY A 42 10.22 -4.58 -11.70
CA GLY A 42 8.88 -3.99 -11.73
C GLY A 42 8.71 -2.88 -10.69
N VAL A 43 8.30 -1.68 -11.12
CA VAL A 43 7.88 -0.61 -10.20
C VAL A 43 6.65 -1.10 -9.39
N PRO A 44 6.64 -0.96 -8.04
CA PRO A 44 5.54 -1.48 -7.23
C PRO A 44 4.19 -0.88 -7.64
N GLN A 45 3.11 -1.66 -7.52
CA GLN A 45 1.77 -1.20 -7.89
C GLN A 45 1.38 0.07 -7.12
N GLY A 46 0.84 1.06 -7.83
CA GLY A 46 0.49 2.36 -7.24
C GLY A 46 1.71 3.27 -6.99
N SER A 47 2.85 3.02 -7.63
CA SER A 47 4.01 3.91 -7.60
C SER A 47 4.15 4.66 -8.92
N PHE A 48 4.30 5.97 -8.83
CA PHE A 48 4.47 6.90 -9.96
C PHE A 48 4.96 8.25 -9.43
N ALA A 49 5.44 9.11 -10.32
CA ALA A 49 5.78 10.48 -10.01
C ALA A 49 4.90 11.45 -10.81
N VAL A 50 4.41 12.50 -10.15
CA VAL A 50 3.87 13.69 -10.84
C VAL A 50 5.04 14.67 -10.97
N VAL A 51 5.37 15.07 -12.20
CA VAL A 51 6.51 15.94 -12.50
C VAL A 51 6.03 17.31 -12.96
N ASP A 52 6.87 18.32 -12.75
CA ASP A 52 6.67 19.70 -13.21
C ASP A 52 5.35 20.35 -12.74
N VAL A 53 4.86 19.94 -11.55
CA VAL A 53 3.59 20.39 -10.98
C VAL A 53 3.77 21.54 -9.99
N THR A 54 2.78 22.42 -9.89
CA THR A 54 2.71 23.39 -8.78
C THR A 54 2.13 22.70 -7.55
N VAL A 55 2.90 22.55 -6.47
CA VAL A 55 2.46 21.88 -5.25
C VAL A 55 2.12 22.92 -4.18
N PHE A 56 0.95 22.78 -3.56
CA PHE A 56 0.67 23.43 -2.27
C PHE A 56 1.02 22.44 -1.14
N ASP A 57 1.93 22.82 -0.25
CA ASP A 57 2.38 21.96 0.85
C ASP A 57 1.53 22.10 2.13
N GLY A 58 0.52 22.97 2.12
CA GLY A 58 -0.28 23.34 3.29
C GLY A 58 0.02 24.76 3.79
N GLU A 59 1.15 25.35 3.36
CA GLU A 59 1.57 26.69 3.76
C GLU A 59 1.79 27.59 2.55
N VAL A 60 2.51 27.11 1.54
CA VAL A 60 2.89 27.89 0.35
C VAL A 60 2.80 27.09 -0.94
N PHE A 61 2.71 27.80 -2.06
CA PHE A 61 2.78 27.20 -3.40
C PHE A 61 4.23 27.10 -3.88
N ARG A 62 4.56 25.96 -4.50
CA ARG A 62 5.90 25.60 -4.98
C ARG A 62 5.80 25.14 -6.44
N GLU A 63 6.37 25.89 -7.37
CA GLU A 63 6.28 25.61 -8.80
C GLU A 63 7.33 24.58 -9.25
N TRP A 64 7.02 23.77 -10.27
CA TRP A 64 7.95 22.80 -10.90
C TRP A 64 8.53 21.75 -9.94
N TRP A 65 7.69 21.26 -9.04
CA TRP A 65 8.06 20.20 -8.10
C TRP A 65 7.71 18.82 -8.66
N VAL A 66 8.37 17.82 -8.10
CA VAL A 66 8.07 16.42 -8.30
C VAL A 66 7.42 15.87 -7.04
N VAL A 67 6.30 15.16 -7.18
CA VAL A 67 5.68 14.35 -6.12
C VAL A 67 5.93 12.89 -6.45
N TRP A 68 6.77 12.21 -5.66
CA TRP A 68 7.08 10.79 -5.80
C TRP A 68 6.16 9.97 -4.90
N ILE A 69 5.33 9.12 -5.51
CA ILE A 69 4.47 8.15 -4.83
C ILE A 69 5.06 6.75 -4.96
N GLU A 70 5.15 6.02 -3.84
CA GLU A 70 5.43 4.58 -3.83
C GLU A 70 4.40 3.83 -3.00
N ASN A 71 3.89 2.72 -3.54
CA ASN A 71 2.88 1.90 -2.86
C ASN A 71 1.68 2.72 -2.34
N GLY A 72 1.25 3.73 -3.12
CA GLY A 72 0.16 4.63 -2.73
C GLY A 72 0.49 5.63 -1.62
N GLN A 73 1.76 5.77 -1.22
CA GLN A 73 2.22 6.73 -0.22
C GLN A 73 3.18 7.75 -0.83
N VAL A 74 3.12 9.00 -0.36
CA VAL A 74 4.10 10.01 -0.74
C VAL A 74 5.46 9.64 -0.14
N ARG A 75 6.42 9.29 -1.00
CA ARG A 75 7.79 8.99 -0.61
C ARG A 75 8.62 10.27 -0.45
N GLN A 76 8.52 11.17 -1.42
CA GLN A 76 9.30 12.40 -1.45
C GLN A 76 8.62 13.47 -2.31
N VAL A 77 8.85 14.73 -1.99
CA VAL A 77 8.31 15.89 -2.70
C VAL A 77 9.43 16.93 -2.81
N GLY A 78 9.70 17.48 -4.00
CA GLY A 78 10.80 18.44 -4.16
C GLY A 78 11.25 18.67 -5.60
N HIS A 79 12.25 19.53 -5.77
CA HIS A 79 12.96 19.72 -7.04
C HIS A 79 14.06 18.68 -7.24
N GLY A 80 14.40 18.40 -8.50
CA GLY A 80 15.60 17.65 -8.87
C GLY A 80 15.66 16.23 -8.30
N LEU A 81 14.49 15.60 -8.08
CA LEU A 81 14.45 14.23 -7.59
C LEU A 81 15.02 13.28 -8.64
N ASP A 82 15.96 12.43 -8.22
CA ASP A 82 16.55 11.40 -9.04
C ASP A 82 15.60 10.20 -9.12
N LEU A 83 14.67 10.27 -10.08
CA LEU A 83 13.70 9.21 -10.35
C LEU A 83 14.34 8.13 -11.23
N PRO A 84 14.11 6.82 -10.95
CA PRO A 84 14.57 5.75 -11.84
C PRO A 84 14.12 5.97 -13.29
N ASP A 85 14.95 5.60 -14.27
CA ASP A 85 14.70 5.85 -15.69
C ASP A 85 13.32 5.34 -16.17
N ASN A 86 12.93 4.15 -15.70
CA ASN A 86 11.67 3.50 -16.06
C ASN A 86 10.54 3.76 -15.05
N PHE A 87 10.67 4.77 -14.18
CA PHE A 87 9.63 5.11 -13.22
C PHE A 87 8.45 5.79 -13.93
N PRO A 88 7.19 5.37 -13.72
CA PRO A 88 6.04 6.00 -14.35
C PRO A 88 5.96 7.49 -13.98
N ARG A 89 5.99 8.36 -14.99
CA ARG A 89 5.87 9.81 -14.83
C ARG A 89 4.54 10.30 -15.37
N ARG A 90 3.99 11.30 -14.70
CA ARG A 90 2.73 11.96 -15.05
C ARG A 90 3.01 13.46 -15.10
N ASP A 91 2.74 14.04 -16.25
CA ASP A 91 2.96 15.47 -16.47
C ASP A 91 1.93 16.28 -15.68
N GLY A 92 2.41 17.18 -14.83
CA GLY A 92 1.61 18.10 -14.04
C GLY A 92 1.79 19.56 -14.43
N HIS A 93 2.40 19.84 -15.59
CA HIS A 93 2.49 21.20 -16.13
C HIS A 93 1.10 21.84 -16.21
N ASP A 94 1.00 23.14 -15.91
CA ASP A 94 -0.24 23.92 -15.80
C ASP A 94 -1.26 23.41 -14.77
N HIS A 95 -0.90 22.42 -13.93
CA HIS A 95 -1.76 21.93 -12.86
C HIS A 95 -1.23 22.33 -11.49
N THR A 96 -2.16 22.41 -10.53
CA THR A 96 -1.85 22.57 -9.10
C THR A 96 -2.26 21.33 -8.35
N GLN A 97 -1.31 20.72 -7.64
CA GLN A 97 -1.54 19.61 -6.73
C GLN A 97 -1.64 20.12 -5.30
N ILE A 98 -2.73 19.79 -4.65
CA ILE A 98 -2.98 20.10 -3.24
C ILE A 98 -3.22 18.80 -2.45
N PRO A 99 -3.07 18.79 -1.12
CA PRO A 99 -3.51 17.68 -0.30
C PRO A 99 -5.01 17.43 -0.52
N GLY A 100 -5.42 16.16 -0.53
CA GLY A 100 -6.83 15.82 -0.61
C GLY A 100 -7.60 16.44 0.56
N LEU A 101 -8.79 16.98 0.27
CA LEU A 101 -9.58 17.69 1.26
C LEU A 101 -10.21 16.73 2.27
N ILE A 102 -10.36 17.19 3.50
CA ILE A 102 -11.00 16.47 4.60
C ILE A 102 -12.30 17.19 4.94
N ASP A 103 -13.44 16.51 4.76
CA ASP A 103 -14.74 17.02 5.17
C ASP A 103 -15.16 16.37 6.48
N ALA A 104 -15.30 17.18 7.53
CA ALA A 104 -15.63 16.71 8.88
C ALA A 104 -17.13 16.75 9.21
N HIS A 105 -17.98 17.15 8.26
CA HIS A 105 -19.41 17.34 8.51
C HIS A 105 -20.25 16.75 7.38
N VAL A 106 -20.22 15.42 7.25
CA VAL A 106 -20.89 14.71 6.15
C VAL A 106 -22.02 13.84 6.66
N HIS A 107 -23.16 13.86 5.97
CA HIS A 107 -24.17 12.81 6.05
C HIS A 107 -24.05 11.90 4.82
N THR A 108 -23.62 10.65 5.00
CA THR A 108 -23.28 9.72 3.91
C THR A 108 -24.52 9.01 3.35
N ILE A 109 -25.21 9.67 2.43
CA ILE A 109 -26.40 9.15 1.74
C ILE A 109 -26.23 9.18 0.22
N GLY A 110 -26.95 8.33 -0.51
CA GLY A 110 -26.94 8.37 -1.98
C GLY A 110 -25.54 8.41 -2.62
N THR A 111 -25.25 9.49 -3.35
CA THR A 111 -24.01 9.74 -4.11
C THR A 111 -22.95 10.55 -3.37
N THR A 112 -23.16 10.89 -2.08
CA THR A 112 -22.28 11.79 -1.30
C THR A 112 -20.78 11.48 -1.48
N LEU A 113 -20.37 10.22 -1.34
CA LEU A 113 -18.95 9.84 -1.43
C LEU A 113 -18.37 9.98 -2.85
N SER A 114 -19.14 9.68 -3.89
CA SER A 114 -18.69 9.87 -5.27
C SER A 114 -18.61 11.33 -5.65
N ASP A 115 -19.50 12.16 -5.11
CA ASP A 115 -19.48 13.60 -5.37
C ASP A 115 -18.33 14.25 -4.60
N ALA A 116 -18.10 13.87 -3.34
CA ALA A 116 -16.95 14.27 -2.53
C ALA A 116 -15.62 14.07 -3.29
N LEU A 117 -15.41 12.89 -3.87
CA LEU A 117 -14.20 12.61 -4.66
C LEU A 117 -14.04 13.51 -5.90
N ARG A 118 -15.14 13.85 -6.60
CA ARG A 118 -15.10 14.76 -7.76
C ARG A 118 -14.67 16.17 -7.39
N PHE A 119 -14.94 16.59 -6.15
CA PHE A 119 -14.54 17.88 -5.61
C PHE A 119 -13.21 17.84 -4.84
N GLY A 120 -12.47 16.73 -4.91
CA GLY A 120 -11.17 16.60 -4.27
C GLY A 120 -11.21 16.28 -2.77
N VAL A 121 -12.39 15.94 -2.22
CA VAL A 121 -12.52 15.44 -0.84
C VAL A 121 -12.17 13.96 -0.82
N THR A 122 -11.06 13.62 -0.17
CA THR A 122 -10.52 12.25 -0.11
C THR A 122 -10.76 11.56 1.23
N ALA A 123 -11.14 12.33 2.26
CA ALA A 123 -11.53 11.82 3.57
C ALA A 123 -12.81 12.50 4.04
N VAL A 124 -13.73 11.70 4.57
CA VAL A 124 -14.97 12.18 5.18
C VAL A 124 -15.08 11.64 6.59
N LEU A 125 -15.51 12.49 7.51
CA LEU A 125 -16.01 12.06 8.82
C LEU A 125 -17.53 12.14 8.79
N ASP A 126 -18.17 10.96 8.83
CA ASP A 126 -19.62 10.89 8.85
C ASP A 126 -20.17 11.36 10.20
N GLN A 127 -21.23 12.15 10.15
CA GLN A 127 -21.93 12.65 11.32
C GLN A 127 -23.41 12.27 11.25
N PHE A 128 -23.88 11.50 12.23
CA PHE A 128 -25.29 11.16 12.43
C PHE A 128 -26.00 10.44 11.27
N THR A 129 -25.28 9.83 10.33
CA THR A 129 -25.93 8.87 9.42
C THR A 129 -26.24 7.58 10.15
N ASP A 130 -27.27 6.86 9.70
CA ASP A 130 -27.59 5.53 10.19
C ASP A 130 -26.33 4.63 10.18
N PRO A 131 -25.90 4.06 11.33
CA PRO A 131 -24.69 3.26 11.41
C PRO A 131 -24.67 2.03 10.50
N ILE A 132 -25.83 1.41 10.24
CA ILE A 132 -25.96 0.28 9.31
C ILE A 132 -25.70 0.77 7.89
N LEU A 133 -26.26 1.92 7.51
CA LEU A 133 -25.99 2.52 6.21
C LEU A 133 -24.50 2.85 6.04
N VAL A 134 -23.88 3.50 7.03
CA VAL A 134 -22.44 3.83 7.00
C VAL A 134 -21.58 2.57 6.86
N ALA A 135 -21.91 1.49 7.57
CA ALA A 135 -21.18 0.23 7.47
C ALA A 135 -21.19 -0.33 6.02
N THR A 136 -22.30 -0.21 5.29
CA THR A 136 -22.36 -0.64 3.87
C THR A 136 -21.44 0.16 2.94
N LYS A 137 -21.00 1.36 3.34
CA LYS A 137 -20.13 2.22 2.53
C LYS A 137 -18.64 1.96 2.76
N GLN A 138 -18.26 1.24 3.82
CA GLN A 138 -16.86 0.98 4.16
C GLN A 138 -16.13 0.13 3.10
N SER A 139 -16.82 -0.83 2.47
CA SER A 139 -16.25 -1.66 1.39
C SER A 139 -15.89 -0.84 0.15
N ALA A 140 -16.62 0.25 -0.13
CA ALA A 140 -16.34 1.14 -1.25
C ALA A 140 -14.99 1.88 -1.10
N ARG A 141 -14.51 2.09 0.14
CA ARG A 141 -13.18 2.68 0.41
C ARG A 141 -12.05 1.88 -0.21
N GLN A 142 -12.15 0.55 -0.17
CA GLN A 142 -11.10 -0.35 -0.66
C GLN A 142 -11.01 -0.39 -2.20
N TYR A 143 -12.11 -0.06 -2.89
CA TYR A 143 -12.20 -0.14 -4.35
C TYR A 143 -11.63 1.10 -5.08
N VAL A 144 -11.59 2.26 -4.44
CA VAL A 144 -11.09 3.51 -5.06
C VAL A 144 -9.57 3.49 -5.22
N SER A 145 -8.85 2.75 -4.36
CA SER A 145 -7.39 2.66 -4.36
C SER A 145 -6.77 2.05 -5.63
N THR A 146 -7.57 1.45 -6.51
CA THR A 146 -7.07 0.67 -7.68
C THR A 146 -7.50 1.21 -9.04
N SER A 147 -8.39 2.20 -9.14
CA SER A 147 -9.10 2.47 -10.42
C SER A 147 -9.22 3.93 -10.88
N HIS A 148 -8.93 4.95 -10.06
CA HIS A 148 -9.32 6.33 -10.41
C HIS A 148 -8.24 7.19 -11.09
N PHE A 149 -6.96 6.85 -10.94
CA PHE A 149 -5.89 7.68 -11.52
C PHE A 149 -5.76 7.54 -13.05
N ASP A 150 -6.26 6.44 -13.63
CA ASP A 150 -6.17 6.18 -15.08
C ASP A 150 -7.29 6.84 -15.92
N ARG A 151 -8.28 7.52 -15.30
CA ARG A 151 -9.44 8.04 -16.06
C ARG A 151 -9.35 9.49 -16.51
N HIS A 152 -8.30 10.23 -16.16
CA HIS A 152 -8.18 11.64 -16.53
C HIS A 152 -7.17 11.92 -17.65
N THR A 153 -6.41 10.92 -18.13
CA THR A 153 -5.44 11.05 -19.23
C THR A 153 -6.02 10.89 -20.64
N HIS A 154 -7.35 10.79 -20.80
CA HIS A 154 -7.99 10.54 -22.09
C HIS A 154 -8.83 11.71 -22.63
N ILE A 155 -8.56 12.95 -22.20
CA ILE A 155 -9.20 14.14 -22.76
C ILE A 155 -8.14 15.01 -23.42
N THR A 156 -7.80 14.71 -24.67
CA THR A 156 -7.36 15.65 -25.73
C THR A 156 -7.00 14.87 -26.98
N SER A 157 -8.03 14.53 -27.76
CA SER A 157 -7.92 14.30 -29.20
C SER A 157 -9.28 14.62 -29.80
N ARG A 158 -9.52 15.91 -30.03
CA ARG A 158 -10.33 16.48 -31.10
C ARG A 158 -9.91 17.92 -31.32
#